data_AF-A0A849SN09-F1
#
_entry.id   AF-A0A849SN09-F1
#
_cell.length_a   1.000
_cell.length_b   1.000
_cell.length_c   1.000
_cell.angle_alpha   90.00
_cell.angle_beta   90.00
_cell.angle_gamma   90.00
#
_symmetry.space_group_name_H-M   'P 1'
#
loop_
_entity.id
_entity.type
_entity.pdbx_description
1 polymer ?
#
loop_
_entity_poly.entity_id
_entity_poly.type
_entity_poly.pdbx_seq_one_letter_code
_entity_poly.pdbx_strand_id
1 'polypeptide(L)'
;GFEWDFAPVADVHSEPLNPVIGPRAFGHDPAAVSAMVGAWLRGFRAEGLAACLKHFPGHGDTVLDSHLELPRCDADRATLEARELRPFRDHLSAAASIMTAHVVYPAFDAERPATYSPAIGRTLLRDTLGFGGVAITDALEMKGAARDLDAAERGRLAIEAGCDLLLFAFHDEAIRRARLMLANAVIDGGLDRPSFDAGRPRLAEFDRDHLEPSGLELERPLENLTPADWVPRLRAIIDRGLAVRGAWPSLAGDAALHVSEPEYPRCESLLARLRNAGMPLTDEPARATVRLVAVMTRVPVPAEEVARLRSLAAAQPLVLVSLQSDAVLDQVPEAALRIAASDATDLTRERVVARLLSERGGRA
;
A
#
# COMPACT_ATOMS: atom_id res chain seq x y z
N GLY A 1 16.02 -8.43 13.89
CA GLY A 1 15.92 -9.59 12.99
C GLY A 1 15.32 -9.27 11.64
N PHE A 2 14.85 -8.03 11.41
CA PHE A 2 14.54 -7.52 10.09
C PHE A 2 15.39 -6.27 9.89
N GLU A 3 16.32 -6.33 8.96
CA GLU A 3 17.25 -5.25 8.58
C GLU A 3 16.90 -4.63 7.23
N TRP A 4 15.96 -5.25 6.50
CA TRP A 4 15.44 -4.77 5.23
C TRP A 4 13.93 -4.88 5.23
N ASP A 5 13.25 -3.73 5.09
CA ASP A 5 11.81 -3.69 4.86
C ASP A 5 11.53 -3.23 3.44
N PHE A 6 10.61 -3.90 2.77
CA PHE A 6 10.15 -3.54 1.44
C PHE A 6 9.17 -2.37 1.51
N ALA A 7 9.64 -1.24 2.01
CA ALA A 7 8.90 0.00 2.22
C ALA A 7 9.84 1.22 2.12
N PRO A 8 9.32 2.43 1.88
CA PRO A 8 7.90 2.76 1.68
C PRO A 8 7.38 2.50 0.26
N VAL A 9 6.05 2.46 0.13
CA VAL A 9 5.38 2.63 -1.16
C VAL A 9 5.56 4.08 -1.62
N ALA A 10 6.16 4.25 -2.79
CA ALA A 10 6.44 5.52 -3.44
C ALA A 10 5.47 5.82 -4.59
N ASP A 11 4.51 4.92 -4.85
CA ASP A 11 3.46 5.11 -5.85
C ASP A 11 2.57 6.31 -5.51
N VAL A 12 2.23 7.10 -6.52
CA VAL A 12 1.23 8.18 -6.42
C VAL A 12 -0.12 7.63 -6.86
N HIS A 13 -1.12 7.61 -5.98
CA HIS A 13 -2.44 7.07 -6.28
C HIS A 13 -3.26 8.05 -7.15
N SER A 14 -2.93 8.13 -8.44
CA SER A 14 -3.59 9.02 -9.41
C SER A 14 -4.85 8.45 -10.02
N GLU A 15 -4.97 7.13 -10.11
CA GLU A 15 -6.16 6.42 -10.59
C GLU A 15 -7.03 5.98 -9.41
N PRO A 16 -8.21 6.59 -9.17
CA PRO A 16 -9.08 6.27 -8.03
C PRO A 16 -9.60 4.82 -8.03
N LEU A 17 -9.66 4.17 -9.19
CA LEU A 17 -10.09 2.78 -9.32
C LEU A 17 -8.96 1.76 -9.08
N ASN A 18 -7.73 2.21 -8.80
CA ASN A 18 -6.59 1.31 -8.60
C ASN A 18 -6.84 0.36 -7.41
N PRO A 19 -6.94 -0.97 -7.66
CA PRO A 19 -7.31 -1.91 -6.61
C PRO A 19 -6.13 -2.35 -5.72
N VAL A 20 -4.90 -2.08 -6.15
CA VAL A 20 -3.67 -2.63 -5.55
C VAL A 20 -3.00 -1.62 -4.63
N ILE A 21 -2.90 -0.37 -5.06
CA ILE A 21 -2.20 0.68 -4.33
C ILE A 21 -3.15 1.32 -3.31
N GLY A 22 -4.20 2.01 -3.77
CA GLY A 22 -5.22 2.60 -2.89
C GLY A 22 -4.64 3.23 -1.61
N PRO A 23 -5.09 2.79 -0.42
CA PRO A 23 -4.62 3.34 0.87
C PRO A 23 -3.17 3.02 1.24
N ARG A 24 -2.43 2.27 0.41
CA ARG A 24 -0.98 2.04 0.60
C ARG A 24 -0.14 3.22 0.15
N ALA A 25 -0.63 4.03 -0.80
CA ALA A 25 0.03 5.27 -1.18
C ALA A 25 -0.22 6.35 -0.12
N PHE A 26 0.73 7.28 0.02
CA PHE A 26 0.56 8.43 0.90
C PHE A 26 -0.44 9.48 0.38
N GLY A 27 -0.93 9.33 -0.85
CA GLY A 27 -1.93 10.21 -1.45
C GLY A 27 -1.86 10.24 -2.98
N HIS A 28 -2.54 11.24 -3.55
CA HIS A 28 -2.66 11.46 -4.98
C HIS A 28 -1.80 12.64 -5.49
N ASP A 29 -1.22 13.45 -4.60
CA ASP A 29 -0.34 14.57 -4.97
C ASP A 29 1.15 14.13 -4.92
N PRO A 30 1.89 14.20 -6.05
CA PRO A 30 3.29 13.77 -6.11
C PRO A 30 4.22 14.46 -5.12
N ALA A 31 3.98 15.74 -4.83
CA ALA A 31 4.83 16.48 -3.90
C ALA A 31 4.62 16.01 -2.46
N ALA A 32 3.36 15.83 -2.05
CA ALA A 32 3.00 15.30 -0.75
C ALA A 32 3.47 13.85 -0.56
N VAL A 33 3.31 13.01 -1.59
CA VAL A 33 3.82 11.62 -1.56
C VAL A 33 5.33 11.61 -1.40
N SER A 34 6.07 12.40 -2.20
CA SER A 34 7.52 12.53 -2.08
C SER A 34 7.94 13.01 -0.68
N ALA A 35 7.25 13.99 -0.10
CA ALA A 35 7.55 14.48 1.26
C ALA A 35 7.38 13.38 2.33
N MET A 36 6.32 12.57 2.22
CA MET A 36 6.05 11.46 3.14
C MET A 36 7.03 10.30 2.97
N VAL A 37 7.36 9.93 1.72
CA VAL A 37 8.43 8.97 1.41
C VAL A 37 9.74 9.40 2.08
N GLY A 38 10.13 10.65 1.90
CA GLY A 38 11.33 11.19 2.54
C GLY A 38 11.28 11.15 4.08
N ALA A 39 10.12 11.37 4.69
CA ALA A 39 9.95 11.26 6.14
C ALA A 39 10.09 9.82 6.63
N TRP A 40 9.54 8.86 5.88
CA TRP A 40 9.65 7.43 6.18
C TRP A 40 11.10 6.95 6.08
N LEU A 41 11.81 7.32 5.00
CA LEU A 41 13.22 6.99 4.80
C LEU A 41 14.11 7.54 5.93
N ARG A 42 13.83 8.75 6.42
CA ARG A 42 14.53 9.31 7.59
C ARG A 42 14.32 8.48 8.85
N GLY A 43 13.10 7.96 9.06
CA GLY A 43 12.79 7.07 10.17
C GLY A 43 13.54 5.74 10.06
N PHE A 44 13.49 5.09 8.89
CA PHE A 44 14.20 3.83 8.62
C PHE A 44 15.71 3.98 8.83
N ARG A 45 16.31 5.03 8.28
CA ARG A 45 17.73 5.31 8.46
C ARG A 45 18.10 5.56 9.92
N ALA A 46 17.24 6.18 10.71
CA ALA A 46 17.50 6.42 12.14
C ALA A 46 17.56 5.12 12.95
N GLU A 47 16.84 4.08 12.51
CA GLU A 47 16.82 2.75 13.13
C GLU A 47 17.73 1.74 12.41
N GLY A 48 18.53 2.17 11.43
CA GLY A 48 19.44 1.30 10.67
C GLY A 48 18.75 0.33 9.71
N LEU A 49 17.49 0.58 9.35
CA LEU A 49 16.70 -0.29 8.47
C LEU A 49 16.91 0.09 7.00
N ALA A 50 17.23 -0.88 6.16
CA ALA A 50 17.29 -0.72 4.71
C ALA A 50 15.89 -0.50 4.14
N ALA A 51 15.74 0.54 3.32
CA ALA A 51 14.47 0.88 2.67
C ALA A 51 14.44 0.39 1.22
N CYS A 52 13.25 -0.01 0.76
CA CYS A 52 12.97 -0.34 -0.63
C CYS A 52 11.83 0.51 -1.17
N LEU A 53 12.13 1.45 -2.06
CA LEU A 53 11.07 2.20 -2.74
C LEU A 53 10.35 1.32 -3.76
N LYS A 54 9.03 1.37 -3.77
CA LYS A 54 8.22 0.55 -4.68
C LYS A 54 6.92 1.20 -5.15
N HIS A 55 6.41 0.89 -6.34
CA HIS A 55 6.93 -0.08 -7.32
C HIS A 55 7.37 0.69 -8.57
N PHE A 56 8.67 0.72 -8.85
CA PHE A 56 9.25 1.56 -9.90
C PHE A 56 8.80 1.12 -11.31
N PRO A 57 8.48 2.06 -12.23
CA PRO A 57 8.50 3.52 -12.08
C PRO A 57 7.24 4.15 -11.45
N GLY A 58 6.21 3.38 -11.12
CA GLY A 58 5.03 3.84 -10.39
C GLY A 58 3.76 3.05 -10.76
N HIS A 59 3.13 2.37 -9.81
CA HIS A 59 1.96 1.51 -10.05
C HIS A 59 0.61 2.24 -9.87
N GLY A 60 0.63 3.45 -9.33
CA GLY A 60 -0.58 4.15 -8.88
C GLY A 60 -1.58 4.53 -9.97
N ASP A 61 -1.17 4.57 -11.24
CA ASP A 61 -2.00 4.90 -12.42
C ASP A 61 -2.38 3.66 -13.23
N THR A 62 -2.99 2.68 -12.57
CA THR A 62 -3.46 1.44 -13.21
C THR A 62 -4.84 1.05 -12.66
N VAL A 63 -5.67 0.41 -13.51
CA VAL A 63 -7.01 -0.07 -13.14
C VAL A 63 -7.06 -1.59 -12.93
N LEU A 64 -6.00 -2.30 -13.30
CA LEU A 64 -5.90 -3.76 -13.19
C LEU A 64 -4.99 -4.16 -12.03
N ASP A 65 -5.33 -5.27 -11.40
CA ASP A 65 -4.49 -5.88 -10.38
C ASP A 65 -3.38 -6.72 -11.01
N SER A 66 -2.10 -6.36 -10.77
CA SER A 66 -0.93 -7.11 -11.24
C SER A 66 -0.84 -8.55 -10.71
N HIS A 67 -1.60 -8.89 -9.67
CA HIS A 67 -1.73 -10.26 -9.19
C HIS A 67 -2.64 -11.11 -10.09
N LEU A 68 -3.49 -10.48 -10.91
CA LEU A 68 -4.52 -11.13 -11.72
C LEU A 68 -4.21 -11.06 -13.22
N GLU A 69 -3.78 -9.91 -13.72
CA GLU A 69 -3.48 -9.62 -15.14
C GLU A 69 -2.29 -8.66 -15.25
N LEU A 70 -1.72 -8.48 -16.44
CA LEU A 70 -0.60 -7.54 -16.65
C LEU A 70 -1.15 -6.11 -16.81
N PRO A 71 -0.97 -5.20 -15.83
CA PRO A 71 -1.46 -3.84 -15.93
C PRO A 71 -0.60 -3.00 -16.88
N ARG A 72 -1.19 -1.91 -17.35
CA ARG A 72 -0.57 -0.95 -18.25
C ARG A 72 -0.87 0.46 -17.77
N CYS A 73 0.14 1.32 -17.81
CA CYS A 73 0.02 2.75 -17.56
C CYS A 73 0.28 3.49 -18.88
N ASP A 74 -0.77 4.08 -19.47
CA ASP A 74 -0.73 4.75 -20.78
C ASP A 74 -0.34 6.24 -20.70
N ALA A 75 0.06 6.73 -19.52
CA ALA A 75 0.53 8.09 -19.34
C ALA A 75 1.73 8.38 -20.26
N ASP A 76 1.79 9.61 -20.78
CA ASP A 76 2.93 10.05 -21.57
C ASP A 76 4.18 10.24 -20.71
N ARG A 77 5.35 10.31 -21.35
CA ARG A 77 6.63 10.43 -20.66
C ARG A 77 6.70 11.66 -19.75
N ALA A 78 6.15 12.80 -20.17
CA ALA A 78 6.18 14.03 -19.36
C ALA A 78 5.36 13.88 -18.09
N THR A 79 4.21 13.21 -18.17
CA THR A 79 3.35 12.88 -17.04
C THR A 79 4.07 11.92 -16.09
N LEU A 80 4.63 10.82 -16.62
CA LEU A 80 5.42 9.86 -15.84
C LEU A 80 6.58 10.52 -15.10
N GLU A 81 7.29 11.45 -15.74
CA GLU A 81 8.40 12.19 -15.14
C GLU A 81 7.96 13.19 -14.07
N ALA A 82 6.80 13.82 -14.23
CA ALA A 82 6.28 14.82 -13.31
C ALA A 82 5.56 14.21 -12.09
N ARG A 83 4.90 13.05 -12.27
CA ARG A 83 3.99 12.45 -11.31
C ARG A 83 4.56 11.15 -10.72
N GLU A 84 4.72 10.10 -11.52
CA GLU A 84 5.13 8.76 -11.07
C GLU A 84 6.58 8.73 -10.59
N LEU A 85 7.51 9.30 -11.37
CA LEU A 85 8.94 9.23 -11.09
C LEU A 85 9.39 10.17 -9.98
N ARG A 86 8.59 11.19 -9.64
CA ARG A 86 9.01 12.23 -8.70
C ARG A 86 9.40 11.68 -7.32
N PRO A 87 8.58 10.85 -6.64
CA PRO A 87 8.97 10.30 -5.34
C PRO A 87 10.23 9.42 -5.39
N PHE A 88 10.46 8.72 -6.51
CA PHE A 88 11.70 7.95 -6.69
C PHE A 88 12.89 8.86 -6.88
N ARG A 89 12.83 9.78 -7.86
CA ARG A 89 13.90 10.73 -8.22
C ARG A 89 14.35 11.57 -7.02
N ASP A 90 13.40 12.06 -6.23
CA ASP A 90 13.68 12.94 -5.10
C ASP A 90 14.46 12.23 -3.96
N HIS A 91 14.44 10.88 -3.91
CA HIS A 91 15.01 10.08 -2.80
C HIS A 91 15.92 8.93 -3.23
N LEU A 92 16.41 8.90 -4.48
CA LEU A 92 17.25 7.80 -5.00
C LEU A 92 18.45 7.47 -4.12
N SER A 93 19.14 8.49 -3.61
CA SER A 93 20.35 8.33 -2.79
C SER A 93 20.07 7.91 -1.35
N ALA A 94 18.81 7.98 -0.91
CA ALA A 94 18.39 7.57 0.43
C ALA A 94 17.79 6.15 0.45
N ALA A 95 17.49 5.58 -0.72
CA ALA A 95 16.95 4.23 -0.85
C ALA A 95 18.09 3.22 -1.02
N ALA A 96 18.15 2.21 -0.14
CA ALA A 96 19.10 1.10 -0.28
C ALA A 96 18.74 0.21 -1.48
N SER A 97 17.44 0.09 -1.76
CA SER A 97 16.93 -0.68 -2.88
C SER A 97 15.70 -0.05 -3.54
N ILE A 98 15.41 -0.48 -4.77
CA ILE A 98 14.20 -0.13 -5.52
C ILE A 98 13.58 -1.41 -6.08
N MET A 99 12.29 -1.59 -5.87
CA MET A 99 11.53 -2.73 -6.39
C MET A 99 10.84 -2.37 -7.70
N THR A 100 11.01 -3.19 -8.74
CA THR A 100 10.38 -2.97 -10.06
C THR A 100 8.91 -3.42 -10.08
N ALA A 101 8.07 -2.70 -10.82
CA ALA A 101 6.67 -3.07 -11.02
C ALA A 101 6.49 -4.07 -12.19
N HIS A 102 5.53 -4.99 -12.04
CA HIS A 102 5.03 -5.81 -13.15
C HIS A 102 3.96 -5.05 -13.95
N VAL A 103 4.32 -3.92 -14.55
CA VAL A 103 3.42 -3.00 -15.29
C VAL A 103 4.09 -2.58 -16.60
N VAL A 104 3.33 -2.50 -17.69
CA VAL A 104 3.79 -2.00 -19.00
C VAL A 104 3.66 -0.48 -19.09
N TYR A 105 4.71 0.20 -19.54
CA TYR A 105 4.76 1.66 -19.71
C TYR A 105 5.14 1.99 -21.15
N PRO A 106 4.18 2.20 -22.05
CA PRO A 106 4.41 2.30 -23.49
C PRO A 106 5.29 3.49 -23.89
N ALA A 107 5.31 4.53 -23.08
CA ALA A 107 6.19 5.68 -23.22
C ALA A 107 7.68 5.33 -23.05
N PHE A 108 8.01 4.17 -22.47
CA PHE A 108 9.37 3.65 -22.28
C PHE A 108 9.59 2.32 -23.02
N ASP A 109 8.65 1.38 -22.90
CA ASP A 109 8.68 0.06 -23.53
C ASP A 109 7.23 -0.45 -23.69
N ALA A 110 6.78 -0.61 -24.93
CA ALA A 110 5.40 -1.00 -25.24
C ALA A 110 5.15 -2.51 -25.12
N GLU A 111 6.20 -3.32 -25.02
CA GLU A 111 6.10 -4.78 -25.12
C GLU A 111 6.33 -5.48 -23.77
N ARG A 112 7.20 -4.91 -22.93
CA ARG A 112 7.67 -5.54 -21.70
C ARG A 112 7.24 -4.77 -20.46
N PRO A 113 6.88 -5.47 -19.36
CA PRO A 113 6.73 -4.82 -18.08
C PRO A 113 8.07 -4.24 -17.59
N ALA A 114 8.01 -3.26 -16.68
CA ALA A 114 9.20 -2.62 -16.12
C ALA A 114 10.24 -3.62 -15.58
N THR A 115 9.81 -4.69 -14.89
CA THR A 115 10.68 -5.76 -14.41
C THR A 115 11.54 -6.42 -15.50
N TYR A 116 11.07 -6.48 -16.76
CA TYR A 116 11.77 -7.13 -17.87
C TYR A 116 12.25 -6.15 -18.95
N SER A 117 12.15 -4.84 -18.72
CA SER A 117 12.52 -3.84 -19.73
C SER A 117 13.91 -3.24 -19.45
N PRO A 118 14.91 -3.48 -20.31
CA PRO A 118 16.19 -2.77 -20.25
C PRO A 118 16.05 -1.25 -20.44
N ALA A 119 15.04 -0.78 -21.18
CA ALA A 119 14.78 0.65 -21.34
C ALA A 119 14.39 1.31 -20.00
N ILE A 120 13.73 0.56 -19.12
CA ILE A 120 13.37 1.03 -17.78
C ILE A 120 14.48 0.72 -16.78
N GLY A 121 14.90 -0.54 -16.67
CA GLY A 121 15.85 -0.98 -15.65
C GLY A 121 17.28 -0.49 -15.87
N ARG A 122 17.78 -0.41 -17.12
CA ARG A 122 19.13 0.11 -17.41
C ARG A 122 19.07 1.58 -17.76
N THR A 123 18.33 1.93 -18.80
CA THR A 123 18.39 3.29 -19.33
C THR A 123 17.73 4.32 -18.41
N LEU A 124 16.51 4.07 -17.95
CA LEU A 124 15.83 5.02 -17.06
C LEU A 124 16.42 4.99 -15.64
N LEU A 125 16.45 3.83 -14.99
CA LEU A 125 16.84 3.73 -13.58
C LEU A 125 18.35 3.93 -13.35
N ARG A 126 19.22 3.30 -14.16
CA ARG A 126 20.67 3.40 -13.98
C ARG A 126 21.27 4.59 -14.69
N ASP A 127 21.06 4.70 -16.01
CA ASP A 127 21.79 5.70 -16.81
C ASP A 127 21.22 7.11 -16.64
N THR A 128 19.89 7.24 -16.64
CA THR A 128 19.22 8.55 -16.56
C THR A 128 19.11 9.05 -15.13
N LEU A 129 18.63 8.19 -14.22
CA LEU A 129 18.40 8.56 -12.82
C LEU A 129 19.63 8.35 -11.92
N GLY A 130 20.60 7.52 -12.32
CA GLY A 130 21.83 7.33 -11.56
C GLY A 130 21.67 6.48 -10.30
N PHE A 131 20.67 5.58 -10.24
CA PHE A 131 20.44 4.77 -9.04
C PHE A 131 21.59 3.78 -8.82
N GLY A 132 22.29 3.92 -7.68
CA GLY A 132 23.43 3.10 -7.30
C GLY A 132 23.11 1.85 -6.46
N GLY A 133 21.95 1.81 -5.80
CA GLY A 133 21.57 0.72 -4.89
C GLY A 133 21.03 -0.54 -5.58
N VAL A 134 20.44 -1.45 -4.81
CA VAL A 134 19.97 -2.75 -5.32
C VAL A 134 18.64 -2.60 -6.05
N ALA A 135 18.57 -3.00 -7.32
CA ALA A 135 17.30 -3.18 -8.03
C ALA A 135 16.79 -4.60 -7.78
N ILE A 136 15.66 -4.71 -7.11
CA ILE A 136 14.99 -5.99 -6.83
C ILE A 136 13.72 -6.11 -7.67
N THR A 137 13.35 -7.30 -8.10
CA THR A 137 12.04 -7.51 -8.71
C THR A 137 10.92 -7.44 -7.66
N ASP A 138 9.69 -7.09 -8.04
CA ASP A 138 8.52 -7.56 -7.30
C ASP A 138 8.39 -9.10 -7.46
N ALA A 139 7.54 -9.76 -6.69
CA ALA A 139 7.46 -11.22 -6.63
C ALA A 139 7.22 -11.82 -8.03
N LEU A 140 8.15 -12.64 -8.51
CA LEU A 140 8.13 -13.16 -9.88
C LEU A 140 7.07 -14.24 -10.09
N GLU A 141 6.44 -14.74 -9.03
CA GLU A 141 5.31 -15.66 -9.10
C GLU A 141 4.00 -14.97 -9.49
N MET A 142 3.93 -13.64 -9.37
CA MET A 142 2.73 -12.86 -9.72
C MET A 142 2.35 -13.05 -11.18
N LYS A 143 1.05 -13.13 -11.48
CA LYS A 143 0.56 -13.37 -12.85
C LYS A 143 1.04 -12.30 -13.84
N GLY A 144 1.12 -11.03 -13.42
CA GLY A 144 1.67 -9.95 -14.25
C GLY A 144 3.11 -10.21 -14.71
N ALA A 145 3.91 -10.92 -13.92
CA ALA A 145 5.28 -11.33 -14.29
C ALA A 145 5.31 -12.64 -15.07
N ALA A 146 4.29 -13.49 -14.93
CA ALA A 146 4.35 -14.89 -15.29
C ALA A 146 4.39 -15.15 -16.80
N ARG A 147 3.52 -14.51 -17.60
CA ARG A 147 3.42 -14.63 -19.08
C ARG A 147 3.75 -16.02 -19.67
N ASP A 148 3.27 -17.10 -19.05
CA ASP A 148 3.59 -18.51 -19.39
C ASP A 148 5.08 -18.91 -19.34
N LEU A 149 5.95 -18.05 -18.82
CA LEU A 149 7.37 -18.29 -18.61
C LEU A 149 7.57 -19.15 -17.36
N ASP A 150 8.58 -20.02 -17.38
CA ASP A 150 9.04 -20.69 -16.16
C ASP A 150 9.84 -19.73 -15.25
N ALA A 151 10.08 -20.14 -14.01
CA ALA A 151 10.76 -19.31 -13.03
C ALA A 151 12.23 -18.97 -13.39
N ALA A 152 12.92 -19.83 -14.15
CA ALA A 152 14.29 -19.57 -14.59
C ALA A 152 14.32 -18.47 -15.66
N GLU A 153 13.41 -18.55 -16.64
CA GLU A 153 13.31 -17.57 -17.71
C GLU A 153 12.88 -16.19 -17.19
N ARG A 154 11.95 -16.15 -16.22
CA ARG A 154 11.60 -14.89 -15.52
C ARG A 154 12.82 -14.26 -14.85
N GLY A 155 13.62 -15.06 -14.16
CA GLY A 155 14.85 -14.59 -13.53
C GLY A 155 15.89 -14.09 -14.53
N ARG A 156 16.06 -14.80 -15.66
CA ARG A 156 16.99 -14.43 -16.72
C ARG A 156 16.63 -13.07 -17.32
N LEU A 157 15.35 -12.89 -17.71
CA LEU A 157 14.85 -11.64 -18.28
C LEU A 157 14.98 -10.47 -17.29
N ALA A 158 14.73 -10.69 -16.00
CA ALA A 158 14.88 -9.64 -14.99
C ALA A 158 16.34 -9.20 -14.80
N ILE A 159 17.29 -10.14 -14.76
CA ILE A 159 18.73 -9.83 -14.71
C ILE A 159 19.15 -9.08 -15.97
N GLU A 160 18.72 -9.53 -17.14
CA GLU A 160 18.97 -8.85 -18.41
C GLU A 160 18.27 -7.50 -18.53
N ALA A 161 17.21 -7.23 -17.75
CA ALA A 161 16.62 -5.90 -17.65
C ALA A 161 17.40 -4.95 -16.72
N GLY A 162 18.32 -5.47 -15.89
CA GLY A 162 19.14 -4.70 -14.96
C GLY A 162 18.75 -4.85 -13.48
N CYS A 163 17.96 -5.88 -13.13
CA CYS A 163 17.70 -6.24 -11.74
C CYS A 163 18.92 -6.99 -11.16
N ASP A 164 19.27 -6.68 -9.92
CA ASP A 164 20.38 -7.31 -9.19
C ASP A 164 19.89 -8.49 -8.33
N LEU A 165 18.64 -8.43 -7.85
CA LEU A 165 18.05 -9.44 -6.98
C LEU A 165 16.66 -9.88 -7.47
N LEU A 166 16.42 -11.20 -7.42
CA LEU A 166 15.18 -11.82 -7.84
C LEU A 166 14.33 -12.18 -6.62
N LEU A 167 13.13 -11.60 -6.51
CA LEU A 167 12.20 -11.89 -5.43
C LEU A 167 11.26 -13.04 -5.83
N PHE A 168 11.29 -14.09 -5.02
CA PHE A 168 10.29 -15.16 -5.01
C PHE A 168 9.68 -15.22 -3.61
N ALA A 169 8.38 -15.02 -3.50
CA ALA A 169 7.65 -15.02 -2.22
C ALA A 169 7.51 -16.44 -1.63
N PHE A 170 7.62 -17.48 -2.44
CA PHE A 170 7.51 -18.87 -2.01
C PHE A 170 8.80 -19.64 -2.28
N HIS A 171 9.12 -20.58 -1.39
CA HIS A 171 10.27 -21.45 -1.55
C HIS A 171 9.81 -22.89 -1.79
N ASP A 172 9.73 -23.27 -3.06
CA ASP A 172 9.38 -24.62 -3.49
C ASP A 172 10.45 -25.24 -4.40
N GLU A 173 10.19 -26.46 -4.86
CA GLU A 173 11.09 -27.20 -5.74
C GLU A 173 11.28 -26.54 -7.11
N ALA A 174 10.28 -25.82 -7.62
CA ALA A 174 10.39 -25.09 -8.88
C ALA A 174 11.39 -23.93 -8.75
N ILE A 175 11.34 -23.20 -7.63
CA ILE A 175 12.30 -22.12 -7.35
C ILE A 175 13.72 -22.66 -7.14
N ARG A 176 13.88 -23.82 -6.48
CA ARG A 176 15.20 -24.47 -6.37
C ARG A 176 15.77 -24.86 -7.73
N ARG A 177 14.94 -25.40 -8.62
CA ARG A 177 15.33 -25.73 -10.00
C ARG A 177 15.68 -24.49 -10.80
N ALA A 178 14.89 -23.42 -10.68
CA ALA A 178 15.16 -22.16 -11.35
C ALA A 178 16.53 -21.59 -10.97
N ARG A 179 16.89 -21.63 -9.68
CA ARG A 179 18.24 -21.23 -9.22
C ARG A 179 19.35 -22.03 -9.90
N LEU A 180 19.19 -23.36 -10.01
CA LEU A 180 20.18 -24.21 -10.68
C LEU A 180 20.26 -23.92 -12.19
N MET A 181 19.11 -23.74 -12.84
CA MET A 181 19.05 -23.41 -14.28
C MET A 181 19.71 -22.07 -14.58
N LEU A 182 19.47 -21.05 -13.75
CA LEU A 182 20.13 -19.74 -13.87
C LEU A 182 21.65 -19.86 -13.66
N ALA A 183 22.10 -20.64 -12.67
CA ALA A 183 23.52 -20.87 -12.45
C ALA A 183 24.19 -21.53 -13.67
N ASN A 184 23.55 -22.53 -14.28
CA ASN A 184 24.03 -23.15 -15.52
C ASN A 184 24.00 -22.17 -16.69
N ALA A 185 22.94 -21.36 -16.83
CA ALA A 185 22.86 -20.34 -17.88
C ALA A 185 24.02 -19.33 -17.82
N VAL A 186 24.49 -18.96 -16.63
CA VAL A 186 25.68 -18.12 -16.47
C VAL A 186 26.96 -18.82 -16.95
N ILE A 187 27.07 -20.13 -16.76
CA ILE A 187 28.25 -20.93 -17.15
C ILE A 187 28.25 -21.18 -18.66
N ASP A 188 27.10 -21.56 -19.20
CA ASP A 188 26.93 -22.00 -20.58
C ASP A 188 26.72 -20.84 -21.57
N GLY A 189 26.67 -19.60 -21.07
CA GLY A 189 26.44 -18.40 -21.88
C GLY A 189 24.98 -18.14 -22.26
N GLY A 190 24.04 -18.85 -21.61
CA GLY A 190 22.60 -18.63 -21.73
C GLY A 190 22.08 -17.39 -20.98
N LEU A 191 22.92 -16.70 -20.21
CA LEU A 191 22.61 -15.44 -19.54
C LEU A 191 23.74 -14.44 -19.81
N ASP A 192 23.39 -13.19 -20.10
CA ASP A 192 24.39 -12.14 -20.35
C ASP A 192 25.28 -11.89 -19.12
N ARG A 193 26.53 -12.32 -19.21
CA ARG A 193 27.47 -12.29 -18.08
C ARG A 193 27.73 -10.88 -17.54
N PRO A 194 27.96 -9.84 -18.38
CA PRO A 194 28.06 -8.46 -17.90
C PRO A 194 26.85 -8.01 -17.08
N SER A 195 25.64 -8.37 -17.49
CA SER A 195 24.40 -8.05 -16.75
C SER A 195 24.40 -8.65 -15.36
N PHE A 196 24.77 -9.92 -15.24
CA PHE A 196 24.84 -10.62 -13.97
C PHE A 196 25.93 -10.07 -13.05
N ASP A 197 27.12 -9.81 -13.60
CA ASP A 197 28.24 -9.31 -12.81
C ASP A 197 28.05 -7.84 -12.37
N ALA A 198 27.23 -7.06 -13.09
CA ALA A 198 26.94 -5.67 -12.74
C ALA A 198 26.26 -5.49 -11.38
N GLY A 199 25.49 -6.48 -10.91
CA GLY A 199 24.81 -6.43 -9.61
C GLY A 199 25.71 -6.75 -8.42
N ARG A 200 26.81 -7.49 -8.64
CA ARG A 200 27.73 -7.94 -7.58
C ARG A 200 28.27 -6.80 -6.69
N PRO A 201 28.83 -5.70 -7.23
CA PRO A 201 29.34 -4.63 -6.37
C PRO A 201 28.23 -3.99 -5.54
N ARG A 202 27.01 -3.86 -6.06
CA ARG A 202 25.86 -3.28 -5.35
C ARG A 202 25.38 -4.17 -4.22
N LEU A 203 25.30 -5.48 -4.46
CA LEU A 203 24.96 -6.47 -3.43
C LEU A 203 26.02 -6.49 -2.31
N ALA A 204 27.31 -6.46 -2.67
CA ALA A 204 28.40 -6.43 -1.69
C ALA A 204 28.51 -5.09 -0.93
N GLU A 205 28.02 -4.00 -1.49
CA GLU A 205 27.86 -2.72 -0.79
C GLU A 205 26.65 -2.78 0.16
N PHE A 206 25.51 -3.28 -0.31
CA PHE A 206 24.31 -3.49 0.51
C PHE A 206 24.60 -4.36 1.75
N ASP A 207 25.25 -5.51 1.58
CA ASP A 207 25.58 -6.42 2.71
C ASP A 207 26.52 -5.77 3.73
N ARG A 208 27.38 -4.84 3.28
CA ARG A 208 28.34 -4.14 4.15
C ARG A 208 27.66 -3.05 4.97
N ASP A 209 26.68 -2.39 4.38
CA ASP A 209 25.96 -1.27 5.00
C ASP A 209 24.78 -1.77 5.86
N HIS A 210 24.31 -3.00 5.64
CA HIS A 210 23.15 -3.60 6.31
C HIS A 210 23.49 -4.97 6.90
N LEU A 211 24.31 -4.97 7.96
CA LEU A 211 24.73 -6.19 8.64
C LEU A 211 23.56 -6.93 9.30
N GLU A 212 23.61 -8.26 9.26
CA GLU A 212 22.71 -9.09 10.03
C GLU A 212 22.86 -8.79 11.54
N PRO A 213 21.75 -8.72 12.29
CA PRO A 213 21.80 -8.47 13.72
C PRO A 213 22.51 -9.60 14.46
N SER A 214 23.33 -9.24 15.44
CA SER A 214 23.98 -10.20 16.33
C SER A 214 22.96 -10.96 17.19
N GLY A 215 23.36 -12.13 17.71
CA GLY A 215 22.52 -12.90 18.65
C GLY A 215 22.09 -12.08 19.87
N LEU A 216 22.98 -11.23 20.40
CA LEU A 216 22.67 -10.34 21.52
C LEU A 216 21.61 -9.30 21.16
N GLU A 217 21.60 -8.79 19.93
CA GLU A 217 20.58 -7.84 19.47
C GLU A 217 19.22 -8.53 19.29
N LEU A 218 19.22 -9.79 18.85
CA LEU A 218 18.01 -10.61 18.73
C LEU A 218 17.42 -11.02 20.08
N GLU A 219 18.23 -11.08 21.13
CA GLU A 219 17.79 -11.38 22.50
C GLU A 219 17.16 -10.18 23.22
N ARG A 220 17.21 -8.97 22.64
CA ARG A 220 16.60 -7.78 23.24
C ARG A 220 15.07 -7.92 23.32
N PRO A 221 14.44 -7.69 24.48
CA PRO A 221 12.98 -7.69 24.62
C PRO A 221 12.31 -6.68 23.68
N LEU A 222 11.16 -7.04 23.10
CA LEU A 222 10.42 -6.19 22.15
C LEU A 222 10.00 -4.85 22.77
N GLU A 223 9.72 -4.84 24.07
CA GLU A 223 9.37 -3.64 24.84
C GLU A 223 10.52 -2.63 24.88
N ASN A 224 11.76 -3.10 24.70
CA ASN A 224 12.96 -2.27 24.63
C ASN A 224 13.29 -1.81 23.20
N LEU A 225 12.50 -2.23 22.20
CA LEU A 225 12.65 -1.86 20.79
C LEU A 225 11.56 -0.90 20.32
N THR A 226 10.50 -0.69 21.12
CA THR A 226 9.40 0.21 20.78
C THR A 226 9.37 1.40 21.76
N PRO A 227 9.30 2.65 21.29
CA PRO A 227 9.17 3.80 22.18
C PRO A 227 7.91 3.68 23.04
N ALA A 228 7.98 3.90 24.36
CA ALA A 228 6.84 3.70 25.26
C ALA A 228 5.58 4.51 24.89
N ASP A 229 5.74 5.58 24.11
CA ASP A 229 4.65 6.44 23.62
C ASP A 229 4.20 6.13 22.18
N TRP A 230 4.59 5.00 21.59
CA TRP A 230 4.24 4.65 20.20
C TRP A 230 2.71 4.58 19.99
N VAL A 231 1.95 4.01 20.94
CA VAL A 231 0.48 3.93 20.84
C VAL A 231 -0.17 5.33 20.88
N PRO A 232 0.11 6.21 21.86
CA PRO A 232 -0.34 7.60 21.82
C PRO A 232 -0.01 8.33 20.51
N ARG A 233 1.20 8.14 19.96
CA ARG A 233 1.59 8.73 18.68
C ARG A 233 0.74 8.21 17.52
N LEU A 234 0.50 6.90 17.45
CA LEU A 234 -0.36 6.33 16.41
C LEU A 234 -1.81 6.81 16.55
N ARG A 235 -2.36 6.89 17.76
CA ARG A 235 -3.71 7.47 17.98
C ARG A 235 -3.78 8.90 17.44
N ALA A 236 -2.77 9.73 17.69
CA ALA A 236 -2.71 11.09 17.18
C ALA A 236 -2.58 11.16 15.65
N ILE A 237 -1.87 10.21 15.03
CA ILE A 237 -1.80 10.08 13.56
C ILE A 237 -3.18 9.73 13.01
N ILE A 238 -3.84 8.71 13.56
CA ILE A 238 -5.18 8.28 13.14
C ILE A 238 -6.17 9.43 13.30
N ASP A 239 -6.21 10.09 14.45
CA ASP A 239 -7.14 11.19 14.73
C ASP A 239 -7.02 12.35 13.72
N ARG A 240 -5.79 12.65 13.26
CA ARG A 240 -5.53 13.65 12.22
C ARG A 240 -5.87 13.17 10.81
N GLY A 241 -5.79 11.85 10.58
CA GLY A 241 -6.09 11.21 9.30
C GLY A 241 -7.58 10.94 9.08
N LEU A 242 -8.41 10.98 10.13
CA LEU A 242 -9.86 10.79 9.98
C LEU A 242 -10.47 11.93 9.15
N ALA A 243 -11.04 11.59 7.99
CA ALA A 243 -11.83 12.52 7.21
C ALA A 243 -13.26 12.56 7.76
N VAL A 244 -13.73 13.73 8.18
CA VAL A 244 -15.10 13.91 8.70
C VAL A 244 -15.85 14.90 7.82
N ARG A 245 -17.12 14.59 7.51
CA ARG A 245 -18.08 15.47 6.82
C ARG A 245 -19.42 15.41 7.53
N GLY A 246 -20.13 16.54 7.54
CA GLY A 246 -21.42 16.64 8.20
C GLY A 246 -21.31 16.65 9.73
N ALA A 247 -22.37 16.25 10.42
CA ALA A 247 -22.46 16.26 11.87
C ALA A 247 -23.42 15.16 12.35
N TRP A 248 -23.28 14.75 13.61
CA TRP A 248 -24.22 13.79 14.20
C TRP A 248 -25.69 14.27 14.03
N PRO A 249 -26.63 13.38 13.65
CA PRO A 249 -28.04 13.74 13.49
C PRO A 249 -28.63 14.39 14.74
N SER A 250 -29.37 15.49 14.58
CA SER A 250 -30.16 16.07 15.67
C SER A 250 -31.41 15.24 15.85
N LEU A 251 -31.57 14.59 17.00
CA LEU A 251 -32.68 13.66 17.26
C LEU A 251 -33.52 14.18 18.42
N ALA A 252 -34.84 14.04 18.31
CA ALA A 252 -35.76 14.25 19.41
C ALA A 252 -36.01 12.90 20.12
N GLY A 253 -35.75 12.82 21.43
CA GLY A 253 -35.99 11.62 22.24
C GLY A 253 -34.84 10.60 22.24
N ASP A 254 -35.15 9.38 22.70
CA ASP A 254 -34.18 8.30 22.82
C ASP A 254 -33.76 7.77 21.44
N ALA A 255 -32.54 8.11 21.04
CA ALA A 255 -31.96 7.65 19.79
C ALA A 255 -31.63 6.15 19.86
N ALA A 256 -32.34 5.30 19.12
CA ALA A 256 -31.93 3.91 18.89
C ALA A 256 -31.05 3.83 17.63
N LEU A 257 -29.85 3.26 17.75
CA LEU A 257 -28.87 3.10 16.69
C LEU A 257 -28.84 1.64 16.21
N HIS A 258 -28.93 1.42 14.90
CA HIS A 258 -28.63 0.12 14.33
C HIS A 258 -27.35 0.20 13.48
N VAL A 259 -26.41 -0.70 13.75
CA VAL A 259 -25.12 -0.78 13.07
C VAL A 259 -25.14 -1.93 12.07
N SER A 260 -24.84 -1.64 10.81
CA SER A 260 -24.54 -2.63 9.79
C SER A 260 -23.08 -2.52 9.43
N GLU A 261 -22.30 -3.58 9.64
CA GLU A 261 -20.89 -3.64 9.28
C GLU A 261 -20.56 -4.97 8.61
N PRO A 262 -19.61 -5.00 7.66
CA PRO A 262 -19.12 -6.25 7.10
C PRO A 262 -18.35 -7.04 8.18
N GLU A 263 -18.39 -8.37 8.07
CA GLU A 263 -17.65 -9.25 8.96
C GLU A 263 -16.14 -8.98 8.85
N TYR A 264 -15.47 -8.88 9.99
CA TYR A 264 -14.01 -8.71 10.05
C TYR A 264 -13.45 -9.42 11.29
N PRO A 265 -13.00 -10.68 11.16
CA PRO A 265 -12.69 -11.52 12.32
C PRO A 265 -11.34 -11.21 12.98
N ARG A 266 -10.59 -10.20 12.53
CA ARG A 266 -9.23 -9.92 13.03
C ARG A 266 -9.18 -9.00 14.24
N CYS A 267 -10.27 -8.31 14.56
CA CYS A 267 -10.34 -7.39 15.70
C CYS A 267 -11.80 -7.18 16.15
N GLU A 268 -11.99 -6.46 17.24
CA GLU A 268 -13.32 -6.15 17.75
C GLU A 268 -14.11 -5.28 16.76
N SER A 269 -15.40 -5.61 16.59
CA SER A 269 -16.30 -4.96 15.65
C SER A 269 -16.72 -3.56 16.12
N LEU A 270 -17.18 -2.68 15.22
CA LEU A 270 -17.71 -1.36 15.60
C LEU A 270 -18.96 -1.52 16.46
N LEU A 271 -19.83 -2.47 16.13
CA LEU A 271 -21.02 -2.78 16.92
C LEU A 271 -20.65 -3.15 18.37
N ALA A 272 -19.68 -4.05 18.55
CA ALA A 272 -19.22 -4.47 19.88
C ALA A 272 -18.62 -3.30 20.67
N ARG A 273 -17.77 -2.49 20.04
CA ARG A 273 -17.16 -1.30 20.67
C ARG A 273 -18.19 -0.25 21.07
N LEU A 274 -19.15 0.05 20.20
CA LEU A 274 -20.24 0.97 20.49
C LEU A 274 -21.13 0.45 21.63
N ARG A 275 -21.37 -0.87 21.68
CA ARG A 275 -22.10 -1.51 22.78
C ARG A 275 -21.36 -1.36 24.10
N ASN A 276 -20.06 -1.62 24.12
CA ASN A 276 -19.22 -1.45 25.30
C ASN A 276 -19.14 0.01 25.76
N ALA A 277 -19.23 0.95 24.82
CA ALA A 277 -19.31 2.38 25.12
C ALA A 277 -20.70 2.85 25.59
N GLY A 278 -21.67 1.95 25.75
CA GLY A 278 -23.02 2.28 26.22
C GLY A 278 -23.90 2.98 25.19
N MET A 279 -23.62 2.81 23.89
CA MET A 279 -24.51 3.35 22.85
C MET A 279 -25.86 2.62 22.88
N PRO A 280 -26.98 3.35 22.74
CA PRO A 280 -28.32 2.78 22.68
C PRO A 280 -28.54 2.04 21.36
N LEU A 281 -28.16 0.77 21.31
CA LEU A 281 -28.19 -0.06 20.12
C LEU A 281 -29.49 -0.87 20.01
N THR A 282 -29.92 -1.15 18.79
CA THR A 282 -31.00 -2.09 18.50
C THR A 282 -30.60 -3.07 17.39
N ASP A 283 -30.91 -4.35 17.62
CA ASP A 283 -30.71 -5.39 16.61
C ASP A 283 -31.84 -5.38 15.55
N GLU A 284 -32.93 -4.63 15.76
CA GLU A 284 -34.06 -4.50 14.83
C GLU A 284 -33.92 -3.24 13.95
N PRO A 285 -33.58 -3.37 12.65
CA PRO A 285 -33.47 -2.24 11.72
C PRO A 285 -34.65 -1.28 11.74
N ALA A 286 -35.88 -1.80 11.88
CA ALA A 286 -37.12 -1.03 11.81
C ALA A 286 -37.36 -0.15 13.05
N ARG A 287 -36.70 -0.42 14.18
CA ARG A 287 -36.78 0.40 15.39
C ARG A 287 -35.69 1.46 15.47
N ALA A 288 -34.74 1.44 14.54
CA ALA A 288 -33.62 2.36 14.56
C ALA A 288 -34.05 3.76 14.13
N THR A 289 -33.74 4.75 14.97
CA THR A 289 -33.86 6.18 14.63
C THR A 289 -32.67 6.68 13.81
N VAL A 290 -31.52 5.99 13.93
CA VAL A 290 -30.31 6.25 13.16
C VAL A 290 -29.76 4.94 12.64
N ARG A 291 -29.37 4.95 11.37
CA ARG A 291 -28.59 3.87 10.76
C ARG A 291 -27.12 4.25 10.82
N LEU A 292 -26.26 3.36 11.30
CA LEU A 292 -24.83 3.43 11.03
C LEU A 292 -24.48 2.31 10.07
N VAL A 293 -23.92 2.66 8.92
CA VAL A 293 -23.42 1.68 7.95
C VAL A 293 -21.92 1.84 7.82
N ALA A 294 -21.20 0.76 8.10
CA ALA A 294 -19.77 0.68 7.88
C ALA A 294 -19.49 0.04 6.51
N VAL A 295 -18.62 0.66 5.75
CA VAL A 295 -18.11 0.19 4.47
C VAL A 295 -16.63 -0.13 4.65
N MET A 296 -16.20 -1.30 4.17
CA MET A 296 -14.82 -1.76 4.26
C MET A 296 -14.38 -2.26 2.89
N THR A 297 -13.91 -1.34 2.07
CA THR A 297 -13.36 -1.64 0.74
C THR A 297 -12.20 -0.71 0.44
N ARG A 298 -11.19 -1.27 -0.25
CA ARG A 298 -10.05 -0.53 -0.81
C ARG A 298 -10.29 -0.05 -2.24
N VAL A 299 -11.31 -0.60 -2.90
CA VAL A 299 -11.77 -0.20 -4.23
C VAL A 299 -13.02 0.66 -4.13
N PRO A 300 -13.34 1.46 -5.16
CA PRO A 300 -14.57 2.23 -5.19
C PRO A 300 -15.82 1.38 -4.97
N VAL A 301 -16.76 1.94 -4.21
CA VAL A 301 -18.02 1.28 -3.88
C VAL A 301 -18.86 1.14 -5.16
N PRO A 302 -19.45 -0.05 -5.46
CA PRO A 302 -20.28 -0.23 -6.64
C PRO A 302 -21.45 0.77 -6.70
N ALA A 303 -21.80 1.23 -7.90
CA ALA A 303 -22.87 2.22 -8.09
C ALA A 303 -24.23 1.79 -7.51
N GLU A 304 -24.55 0.50 -7.55
CA GLU A 304 -25.77 -0.05 -6.93
C GLU A 304 -25.74 0.11 -5.40
N GLU A 305 -24.60 -0.15 -4.77
CA GLU A 305 -24.43 0.01 -3.33
C GLU A 305 -24.48 1.48 -2.93
N VAL A 306 -23.87 2.37 -3.73
CA VAL A 306 -24.02 3.83 -3.55
C VAL A 306 -25.49 4.24 -3.64
N ALA A 307 -26.22 3.76 -4.64
CA ALA A 307 -27.64 4.07 -4.81
C ALA A 307 -28.49 3.56 -3.61
N ARG A 308 -28.16 2.38 -3.07
CA ARG A 308 -28.77 1.84 -1.85
C ARG A 308 -28.51 2.75 -0.64
N LEU A 309 -27.26 3.16 -0.42
CA LEU A 309 -26.87 4.03 0.69
C LEU A 309 -27.55 5.41 0.59
N ARG A 310 -27.61 6.00 -0.60
CA ARG A 310 -28.31 7.27 -0.84
C ARG A 310 -29.80 7.16 -0.56
N SER A 311 -30.44 6.08 -1.03
CA SER A 311 -31.86 5.81 -0.76
C SER A 311 -32.13 5.64 0.74
N LEU A 312 -31.22 4.97 1.46
CA LEU A 312 -31.29 4.82 2.91
C LEU A 312 -31.15 6.17 3.63
N ALA A 313 -30.20 7.01 3.22
CA ALA A 313 -29.96 8.34 3.78
C ALA A 313 -31.13 9.31 3.55
N ALA A 314 -31.81 9.20 2.40
CA ALA A 314 -32.99 10.00 2.10
C ALA A 314 -34.22 9.59 2.95
N ALA A 315 -34.30 8.32 3.34
CA ALA A 315 -35.41 7.80 4.12
C ALA A 315 -35.28 8.07 5.63
N GLN A 316 -34.05 8.10 6.16
CA GLN A 316 -33.80 8.28 7.60
C GLN A 316 -32.35 8.73 7.88
N PRO A 317 -32.06 9.29 9.07
CA PRO A 317 -30.70 9.67 9.45
C PRO A 317 -29.69 8.54 9.29
N LEU A 318 -28.68 8.77 8.45
CA LEU A 318 -27.58 7.84 8.17
C LEU A 318 -26.26 8.42 8.66
N VAL A 319 -25.51 7.60 9.41
CA VAL A 319 -24.09 7.77 9.70
C VAL A 319 -23.33 6.76 8.83
N LEU A 320 -22.46 7.25 7.96
CA LEU A 320 -21.63 6.43 7.09
C LEU A 320 -20.20 6.40 7.62
N VAL A 321 -19.67 5.20 7.86
CA VAL A 321 -18.28 4.98 8.26
C VAL A 321 -17.58 4.22 7.15
N SER A 322 -16.49 4.74 6.61
CA SER A 322 -15.66 4.02 5.64
C SER A 322 -14.30 3.73 6.26
N LEU A 323 -13.92 2.46 6.36
CA LEU A 323 -12.69 2.08 7.08
C LEU A 323 -11.44 2.01 6.21
N GLN A 324 -11.54 2.03 4.88
CA GLN A 324 -10.38 1.73 4.01
C GLN A 324 -10.20 2.69 2.84
N SER A 325 -11.11 3.65 2.69
CA SER A 325 -11.11 4.63 1.61
C SER A 325 -12.05 5.79 1.96
N ASP A 326 -11.69 7.01 1.59
CA ASP A 326 -12.57 8.17 1.71
C ASP A 326 -13.45 8.42 0.47
N ALA A 327 -13.25 7.67 -0.61
CA ALA A 327 -13.93 7.87 -1.89
C ALA A 327 -15.47 7.82 -1.79
N VAL A 328 -16.02 7.02 -0.87
CA VAL A 328 -17.48 6.89 -0.69
C VAL A 328 -18.10 8.10 0.01
N LEU A 329 -17.32 8.92 0.74
CA LEU A 329 -17.89 10.00 1.54
C LEU A 329 -18.67 11.00 0.67
N ASP A 330 -18.12 11.39 -0.47
CA ASP A 330 -18.75 12.38 -1.35
C ASP A 330 -19.76 11.75 -2.33
N GLN A 331 -19.81 10.42 -2.41
CA GLN A 331 -20.81 9.68 -3.21
C GLN A 331 -22.17 9.60 -2.51
N VAL A 332 -22.21 9.75 -1.19
CA VAL A 332 -23.44 9.73 -0.36
C VAL A 332 -23.57 11.02 0.45
N PRO A 333 -23.68 12.20 -0.18
CA PRO A 333 -23.71 13.48 0.52
C PRO A 333 -24.92 13.65 1.45
N GLU A 334 -25.99 12.87 1.24
CA GLU A 334 -27.20 12.86 2.06
C GLU A 334 -26.98 12.26 3.45
N ALA A 335 -25.91 11.47 3.65
CA ALA A 335 -25.58 10.95 4.96
C ALA A 335 -25.21 12.10 5.92
N ALA A 336 -25.88 12.14 7.06
CA ALA A 336 -25.80 13.22 8.04
C ALA A 336 -24.39 13.38 8.61
N LEU A 337 -23.75 12.26 8.96
CA LEU A 337 -22.36 12.20 9.38
C LEU A 337 -21.63 11.16 8.52
N ARG A 338 -20.43 11.52 8.09
CA ARG A 338 -19.58 10.72 7.22
C ARG A 338 -18.17 10.74 7.76
N ILE A 339 -17.65 9.58 8.14
CA ILE A 339 -16.30 9.43 8.66
C ILE A 339 -15.56 8.43 7.79
N ALA A 340 -14.38 8.79 7.29
CA ALA A 340 -13.47 7.84 6.67
C ALA A 340 -12.17 7.73 7.46
N ALA A 341 -11.64 6.51 7.47
CA ALA A 341 -10.29 6.17 7.88
C ALA A 341 -9.58 5.43 6.73
N SER A 342 -8.26 5.33 6.83
CA SER A 342 -7.42 4.71 5.81
C SER A 342 -7.16 3.21 6.03
N ASP A 343 -7.51 2.67 7.21
CA ASP A 343 -7.41 1.25 7.54
C ASP A 343 -8.47 0.78 8.55
N ALA A 344 -8.60 -0.54 8.70
CA ALA A 344 -9.57 -1.18 9.58
C ALA A 344 -8.93 -1.83 10.83
N THR A 345 -7.74 -1.37 11.24
CA THR A 345 -7.02 -1.90 12.39
C THR A 345 -7.77 -1.66 13.70
N ASP A 346 -7.37 -2.39 14.74
CA ASP A 346 -7.99 -2.29 16.06
C ASP A 346 -7.95 -0.86 16.62
N LEU A 347 -6.78 -0.21 16.53
CA LEU A 347 -6.58 1.16 16.98
C LEU A 347 -7.40 2.16 16.15
N THR A 348 -7.50 1.96 14.83
CA THR A 348 -8.31 2.83 13.97
C THR A 348 -9.79 2.72 14.30
N ARG A 349 -10.31 1.51 14.51
CA ARG A 349 -11.69 1.30 14.95
C ARG A 349 -11.96 1.93 16.32
N GLU A 350 -11.01 1.81 17.27
CA GLU A 350 -11.07 2.52 18.55
C GLU A 350 -11.24 4.04 18.35
N ARG A 351 -10.42 4.64 17.48
CA ARG A 351 -10.46 6.09 17.22
C ARG A 351 -11.71 6.52 16.46
N VAL A 352 -12.20 5.72 15.52
CA VAL A 352 -13.48 5.96 14.85
C VAL A 352 -14.63 5.98 15.86
N VAL A 353 -14.68 5.03 16.80
CA VAL A 353 -15.68 5.04 17.87
C VAL A 353 -15.52 6.27 18.78
N ALA A 354 -14.30 6.62 19.17
CA ALA A 354 -14.06 7.83 19.95
C ALA A 354 -14.55 9.10 19.24
N ARG A 355 -14.33 9.18 17.91
CA ARG A 355 -14.84 10.29 17.09
C ARG A 355 -16.37 10.29 17.04
N LEU A 356 -17.02 9.15 16.81
CA LEU A 356 -18.49 9.03 16.81
C LEU A 356 -19.11 9.50 18.14
N LEU A 357 -18.52 9.11 19.26
CA LEU A 357 -18.95 9.53 20.60
C LEU A 357 -18.78 11.04 20.81
N SER A 358 -17.65 11.61 20.35
CA SER A 358 -17.40 13.05 20.40
C SER A 358 -18.41 13.85 19.58
N GLU A 359 -18.73 13.41 18.36
CA GLU A 359 -19.71 14.08 17.49
C GLU A 359 -21.13 14.02 18.09
N ARG A 360 -21.48 12.94 18.78
CA ARG A 360 -22.75 12.81 19.51
C ARG A 360 -22.79 13.68 20.77
N GLY A 361 -21.72 13.67 21.56
CA GLY A 361 -21.63 14.33 22.86
C GLY A 361 -21.42 15.85 22.80
N GLY A 362 -20.89 16.39 21.69
CA GLY A 362 -20.69 17.82 21.47
C GLY A 362 -21.97 18.67 21.34
N ARG A 363 -23.15 18.10 21.62
CA ARG A 363 -24.46 18.77 21.61
C ARG A 363 -25.30 18.56 22.88
N ALA A 364 -24.66 18.18 24.00
CA ALA A 364 -25.32 18.14 25.31
C ALA A 364 -25.24 19.49 26.03
#